data_AF-A0A4S8HDQ9-F1
#
_entry.id   AF-A0A4S8HDQ9-F1
#
_cell.length_a   1.000
_cell.length_b   1.000
_cell.length_c   1.000
_cell.angle_alpha   90.00
_cell.angle_beta   90.00
_cell.angle_gamma   90.00
#
_symmetry.space_group_name_H-M   'P 1'
#
loop_
_entity.id
_entity.type
_entity.pdbx_description
1 polymer ?
#
loop_
_entity_poly.entity_id
_entity_poly.type
_entity_poly.pdbx_seq_one_letter_code
_entity_poly.pdbx_strand_id
1 'polypeptide(L)'
;MKVLQLAGHLIKWNLDAYYQNDISEGFVICAYNFENGYFSRDKISGYETSDILNKAYFDLQYFAKKDAKNITKGKLGTYPFHPAAAMDDGSQTNTWIENLIKQGVKFQIETLGLKNIIIPNYYENDNLEQFVGMIKTINRWLSNNKIEGVKYYMTIPITNHTIIDAEKIDKLLFYLTDISIVFDGYYILCESKPDNRQKVSTDFKYLNNLTTVLYVLKKQKFTTIYSYANWDALIFLSLTDIDYITIGTYENLRNFSIKRFTMDEDGGPSKGWYFSEKVLNFIKSPWLDLIRMNNGLDLIKNERNIFSDAILTFGYPWSNQKPEVHKNYLLSVERQLKEIASIEDLSVRKKYMIDKIDAAIATYRKLNEMNIYFDDESRNYHLATWRSYLLSKNILT
;
A
#
# COMPACT_ATOMS: atom_id res chain seq x y z
N MET A 1 -13.77 -4.57 -6.41
CA MET A 1 -12.47 -4.09 -5.92
C MET A 1 -11.82 -3.26 -7.02
N LYS A 2 -11.13 -2.18 -6.67
CA LYS A 2 -10.34 -1.33 -7.57
C LYS A 2 -8.89 -1.24 -7.07
N VAL A 3 -7.95 -1.04 -7.98
CA VAL A 3 -6.53 -0.87 -7.70
C VAL A 3 -6.15 0.58 -7.92
N LEU A 4 -5.41 1.17 -6.97
CA LEU A 4 -4.88 2.52 -7.08
C LEU A 4 -3.36 2.48 -7.08
N GLN A 5 -2.71 3.33 -7.85
CA GLN A 5 -1.25 3.46 -7.79
C GLN A 5 -0.85 4.50 -6.74
N LEU A 6 0.06 4.14 -5.84
CA LEU A 6 0.76 5.11 -5.00
C LEU A 6 1.75 5.89 -5.87
N ALA A 7 1.42 7.14 -6.14
CA ALA A 7 2.17 8.04 -6.99
C ALA A 7 3.08 8.93 -6.13
N GLY A 8 4.39 8.73 -6.26
CA GLY A 8 5.42 9.47 -5.52
C GLY A 8 6.54 9.95 -6.45
N HIS A 9 7.78 9.74 -6.05
CA HIS A 9 8.95 10.01 -6.89
C HIS A 9 8.82 9.30 -8.26
N LEU A 10 9.23 9.98 -9.34
CA LEU A 10 9.02 9.55 -10.74
C LEU A 10 7.56 9.27 -11.09
N ILE A 11 6.65 10.18 -10.74
CA ILE A 11 5.22 10.13 -11.07
C ILE A 11 4.94 9.76 -12.55
N LYS A 12 5.82 10.14 -13.48
CA LYS A 12 5.72 9.77 -14.89
C LYS A 12 5.55 8.26 -15.09
N TRP A 13 6.22 7.43 -14.29
CA TRP A 13 6.09 5.97 -14.43
C TRP A 13 4.69 5.48 -14.08
N ASN A 14 4.06 6.07 -13.05
CA ASN A 14 2.68 5.76 -12.69
C ASN A 14 1.71 6.25 -13.76
N LEU A 15 1.91 7.46 -14.28
CA LEU A 15 1.08 8.03 -15.33
C LEU A 15 1.19 7.24 -16.62
N ASP A 16 2.40 6.88 -17.05
CA ASP A 16 2.60 6.05 -18.24
C ASP A 16 2.00 4.65 -18.04
N ALA A 17 2.10 4.06 -16.84
CA ALA A 17 1.45 2.78 -16.53
C ALA A 17 -0.10 2.88 -16.67
N TYR A 18 -0.70 3.94 -16.17
CA TYR A 18 -2.14 4.17 -16.28
C TYR A 18 -2.57 4.47 -17.72
N TYR A 19 -2.05 5.54 -18.32
CA TYR A 19 -2.55 6.07 -19.60
C TYR A 19 -2.09 5.27 -20.82
N GLN A 20 -0.93 4.60 -20.77
CA GLN A 20 -0.38 3.86 -21.92
C GLN A 20 -0.53 2.36 -21.79
N ASN A 21 -0.72 1.84 -20.57
CA ASN A 21 -0.70 0.41 -20.31
C ASN A 21 -1.96 -0.10 -19.59
N ASP A 22 -2.93 0.78 -19.32
CA ASP A 22 -4.22 0.46 -18.67
C ASP A 22 -4.04 -0.27 -17.33
N ILE A 23 -3.03 0.18 -16.56
CA ILE A 23 -2.72 -0.37 -15.24
C ILE A 23 -3.37 0.53 -14.19
N SER A 24 -4.19 -0.07 -13.32
CA SER A 24 -4.97 0.52 -12.21
C SER A 24 -6.13 1.44 -12.61
N GLU A 25 -6.94 1.86 -11.65
CA GLU A 25 -8.12 2.72 -11.86
C GLU A 25 -7.91 4.19 -11.43
N GLY A 26 -6.76 4.51 -10.85
CA GLY A 26 -6.46 5.87 -10.37
C GLY A 26 -5.23 5.93 -9.49
N PHE A 27 -5.09 7.03 -8.76
CA PHE A 27 -3.87 7.35 -8.01
C PHE A 27 -4.14 7.74 -6.56
N VAL A 28 -3.23 7.38 -5.68
CA VAL A 28 -3.05 8.05 -4.39
C VAL A 28 -1.75 8.83 -4.47
N ILE A 29 -1.85 10.15 -4.52
CA ILE A 29 -0.69 11.05 -4.62
C ILE A 29 -0.09 11.22 -3.22
N CYS A 30 1.19 10.90 -3.07
CA CYS A 30 1.92 11.05 -1.81
C CYS A 30 2.51 12.46 -1.68
N ALA A 31 1.96 13.30 -0.79
CA ALA A 31 2.37 14.68 -0.61
C ALA A 31 3.87 14.86 -0.29
N TYR A 32 4.52 13.86 0.29
CA TYR A 32 5.96 13.88 0.60
C TYR A 32 6.84 14.21 -0.60
N ASN A 33 6.41 13.82 -1.80
CA ASN A 33 7.20 13.99 -3.03
C ASN A 33 6.88 15.26 -3.82
N PHE A 34 5.82 16.00 -3.46
CA PHE A 34 5.35 17.15 -4.23
C PHE A 34 5.22 18.37 -3.35
N GLU A 35 5.76 19.50 -3.79
CA GLU A 35 5.58 20.77 -3.09
C GLU A 35 4.15 21.32 -3.25
N ASN A 36 3.73 22.13 -2.29
CA ASN A 36 2.49 22.87 -2.40
C ASN A 36 2.51 23.72 -3.69
N GLY A 37 1.43 23.64 -4.47
CA GLY A 37 1.34 24.25 -5.79
C GLY A 37 1.91 23.41 -6.93
N TYR A 38 2.49 22.22 -6.71
CA TYR A 38 2.98 21.36 -7.80
C TYR A 38 1.88 21.05 -8.84
N PHE A 39 0.65 20.85 -8.38
CA PHE A 39 -0.53 20.52 -9.19
C PHE A 39 -1.29 21.75 -9.70
N SER A 40 -0.73 22.96 -9.61
CA SER A 40 -1.31 24.15 -10.28
C SER A 40 -0.91 24.26 -11.76
N ARG A 41 0.02 23.41 -12.22
CA ARG A 41 0.48 23.34 -13.60
C ARG A 41 -0.63 22.77 -14.48
N ASP A 42 -0.74 23.23 -15.72
CA ASP A 42 -1.68 22.64 -16.68
C ASP A 42 -1.35 21.17 -16.99
N LYS A 43 -0.06 20.84 -17.03
CA LYS A 43 0.44 19.50 -17.36
C LYS A 43 1.45 18.95 -16.38
N ILE A 44 1.38 17.64 -16.16
CA ILE A 44 2.35 16.86 -15.40
C ILE A 44 2.84 15.71 -16.26
N SER A 45 4.15 15.72 -16.58
CA SER A 45 4.80 14.68 -17.39
C SER A 45 4.17 14.43 -18.78
N GLY A 46 3.48 15.44 -19.32
CA GLY A 46 2.81 15.39 -20.62
C GLY A 46 1.29 15.18 -20.58
N TYR A 47 0.72 14.87 -19.41
CA TYR A 47 -0.71 14.64 -19.23
C TYR A 47 -1.39 15.84 -18.57
N GLU A 48 -2.66 16.10 -18.89
CA GLU A 48 -3.44 17.20 -18.31
C GLU A 48 -3.64 16.97 -16.80
N THR A 49 -3.33 17.98 -16.00
CA THR A 49 -3.40 17.87 -14.53
C THR A 49 -4.82 17.66 -14.04
N SER A 50 -5.82 18.26 -14.69
CA SER A 50 -7.24 18.05 -14.36
C SER A 50 -7.63 16.57 -14.49
N ASP A 51 -7.13 15.88 -15.51
CA ASP A 51 -7.45 14.47 -15.74
C ASP A 51 -6.83 13.56 -14.68
N ILE A 52 -5.61 13.89 -14.25
CA ILE A 52 -4.93 13.20 -13.15
C ILE A 52 -5.73 13.39 -11.86
N LEU A 53 -6.06 14.63 -11.51
CA LEU A 53 -6.76 14.97 -10.25
C LEU A 53 -8.18 14.37 -10.20
N ASN A 54 -8.87 14.29 -11.34
CA ASN A 54 -10.19 13.63 -11.45
C ASN A 54 -10.17 12.14 -11.09
N LYS A 55 -8.99 11.50 -11.09
CA LYS A 55 -8.77 10.09 -10.74
C LYS A 55 -7.92 9.93 -9.47
N ALA A 56 -7.62 11.03 -8.78
CA ALA A 56 -6.70 11.04 -7.66
C ALA A 56 -7.40 11.07 -6.30
N TYR A 57 -6.64 10.56 -5.34
CA TYR A 57 -6.72 10.81 -3.92
C TYR A 57 -5.42 11.51 -3.51
N PHE A 58 -5.40 12.24 -2.41
CA PHE A 58 -4.20 12.93 -1.95
C PHE A 58 -3.88 12.56 -0.50
N ASP A 59 -2.85 11.74 -0.32
CA ASP A 59 -2.35 11.37 0.99
C ASP A 59 -1.41 12.47 1.50
N LEU A 60 -1.88 13.26 2.46
CA LEU A 60 -1.10 14.32 3.09
C LEU A 60 -0.05 13.80 4.09
N GLN A 61 -0.06 12.50 4.42
CA GLN A 61 0.98 11.81 5.19
C GLN A 61 1.27 12.42 6.59
N TYR A 62 0.22 12.87 7.29
CA TYR A 62 0.30 13.44 8.65
C TYR A 62 0.85 12.46 9.70
N PHE A 63 0.91 11.17 9.37
CA PHE A 63 1.53 10.17 10.23
C PHE A 63 2.99 10.47 10.55
N ALA A 64 3.70 11.27 9.74
CA ALA A 64 5.06 11.74 10.04
C ALA A 64 5.18 12.74 11.22
N LYS A 65 4.09 13.03 11.96
CA LYS A 65 4.05 14.06 13.02
C LYS A 65 5.08 13.87 14.14
N LYS A 66 5.19 12.69 14.76
CA LYS A 66 6.10 12.48 15.92
C LYS A 66 7.55 12.78 15.58
N ASP A 67 7.86 12.64 14.29
CA ASP A 67 9.18 12.82 13.73
C ASP A 67 9.33 14.13 12.96
N ALA A 68 8.36 15.06 13.04
CA ALA A 68 8.36 16.30 12.27
C ALA A 68 9.66 17.11 12.44
N LYS A 69 10.28 17.07 13.62
CA LYS A 69 11.60 17.69 13.92
C LYS A 69 12.76 17.03 13.17
N ASN A 70 12.62 15.76 12.81
CA ASN A 70 13.60 14.91 12.16
C ASN A 70 13.26 14.66 10.68
N ILE A 71 12.19 15.26 10.13
CA ILE A 71 11.92 15.22 8.69
C ILE A 71 12.95 16.13 8.01
N THR A 72 14.07 15.53 7.62
CA THR A 72 15.18 16.22 6.94
C THR A 72 15.00 16.25 5.41
N LYS A 73 14.04 15.49 4.88
CA LYS A 73 13.81 15.28 3.44
C LYS A 73 12.33 15.37 3.06
N GLY A 74 12.07 15.62 1.78
CA GLY A 74 10.71 15.69 1.21
C GLY A 74 10.13 17.09 1.15
N LYS A 75 8.84 17.19 0.85
CA LYS A 75 8.13 18.44 0.56
C LYS A 75 6.98 18.75 1.52
N LEU A 76 6.80 17.95 2.57
CA LEU A 76 5.70 18.11 3.54
C LEU A 76 5.71 19.49 4.24
N GLY A 77 6.88 20.06 4.51
CA GLY A 77 7.00 21.39 5.11
C GLY A 77 6.54 22.56 4.22
N THR A 78 6.29 22.31 2.93
CA THR A 78 5.77 23.35 2.01
C THR A 78 4.26 23.58 2.14
N TYR A 79 3.55 22.68 2.84
CA TYR A 79 2.13 22.81 3.11
C TYR A 79 1.94 23.51 4.47
N PRO A 80 1.42 24.75 4.51
CA PRO A 80 1.36 25.55 5.74
C PRO A 80 0.50 24.92 6.84
N PHE A 81 -0.41 24.03 6.46
CA PHE A 81 -1.29 23.29 7.36
C PHE A 81 -0.73 21.91 7.76
N HIS A 82 0.46 21.51 7.27
CA HIS A 82 1.04 20.22 7.63
C HIS A 82 1.90 20.35 8.90
N PRO A 83 1.89 19.37 9.83
CA PRO A 83 2.68 19.44 11.06
C PRO A 83 4.18 19.68 10.84
N ALA A 84 4.74 19.20 9.73
CA ALA A 84 6.13 19.42 9.34
C ALA A 84 6.49 20.89 9.00
N ALA A 85 5.51 21.75 8.72
CA ALA A 85 5.75 23.18 8.46
C ALA A 85 5.92 23.99 9.75
N ALA A 86 5.44 23.48 10.88
CA ALA A 86 5.55 24.11 12.18
C ALA A 86 6.53 23.35 13.06
N MET A 87 7.64 23.98 13.44
CA MET A 87 8.55 23.42 14.43
C MET A 87 7.79 23.22 15.74
N ASP A 88 7.71 21.96 16.20
CA ASP A 88 7.10 21.62 17.47
C ASP A 88 7.95 22.17 18.62
N ASP A 89 7.56 23.31 19.18
CA ASP A 89 8.19 23.89 20.37
C ASP A 89 7.69 23.23 21.67
N GLY A 90 6.90 22.16 21.58
CA GLY A 90 6.28 21.50 22.73
C GLY A 90 4.95 22.11 23.17
N SER A 91 4.43 23.15 22.48
CA SER A 91 3.16 23.81 22.80
C SER A 91 1.96 23.31 21.97
N GLN A 92 2.16 22.35 21.07
CA GLN A 92 1.12 21.89 20.15
C GLN A 92 -0.03 21.17 20.87
N THR A 93 -1.20 21.80 20.93
CA THR A 93 -2.43 21.25 21.53
C THR A 93 -3.20 20.34 20.55
N ASN A 94 -4.10 19.50 21.07
CA ASN A 94 -5.02 18.70 20.23
C ASN A 94 -5.88 19.60 19.30
N THR A 95 -6.30 20.77 19.79
CA THR A 95 -7.06 21.76 19.02
C THR A 95 -6.27 22.30 17.83
N TRP A 96 -4.95 22.48 17.98
CA TRP A 96 -4.09 22.93 16.90
C TRP A 96 -4.01 21.88 15.79
N ILE A 97 -3.79 20.61 16.13
CA ILE A 97 -3.74 19.49 15.17
C ILE A 97 -5.09 19.33 14.45
N GLU A 98 -6.19 19.44 15.19
CA GLU A 98 -7.53 19.39 14.62
C GLU A 98 -7.71 20.46 13.54
N ASN A 99 -7.26 21.69 13.80
CA ASN A 99 -7.32 22.78 12.82
C ASN A 99 -6.45 22.50 11.59
N LEU A 100 -5.29 21.88 11.75
CA LEU A 100 -4.44 21.44 10.64
C LEU A 100 -5.12 20.38 9.77
N ILE A 101 -5.78 19.38 10.38
CA ILE A 101 -6.51 18.34 9.66
C ILE A 101 -7.66 18.95 8.85
N LYS A 102 -8.43 19.86 9.46
CA LYS A 102 -9.52 20.58 8.77
C LYS A 102 -9.02 21.36 7.56
N GLN A 103 -7.89 22.08 7.71
CA GLN A 103 -7.26 22.80 6.61
C GLN A 103 -6.77 21.85 5.50
N GLY A 104 -6.20 20.69 5.85
CA GLY A 104 -5.80 19.67 4.89
C GLY A 104 -6.99 19.07 4.12
N VAL A 105 -8.13 18.89 4.77
CA VAL A 105 -9.39 18.49 4.09
C VAL A 105 -9.86 19.58 3.14
N LYS A 106 -9.90 20.84 3.59
CA LYS A 106 -10.30 21.97 2.74
C LYS A 106 -9.38 22.13 1.53
N PHE A 107 -8.07 22.04 1.71
CA PHE A 107 -7.11 22.11 0.61
C PHE A 107 -7.38 21.07 -0.48
N GLN A 108 -7.65 19.82 -0.10
CA GLN A 108 -7.95 18.77 -1.08
C GLN A 108 -9.22 19.08 -1.90
N ILE A 109 -10.22 19.71 -1.28
CA ILE A 109 -11.50 20.02 -1.94
C ILE A 109 -11.39 21.32 -2.74
N GLU A 110 -11.01 22.41 -2.08
CA GLU A 110 -11.07 23.78 -2.59
C GLU A 110 -9.90 24.08 -3.54
N THR A 111 -8.70 23.58 -3.24
CA THR A 111 -7.51 23.83 -4.06
C THR A 111 -7.27 22.76 -5.12
N LEU A 112 -7.43 21.48 -4.76
CA LEU A 112 -7.18 20.37 -5.69
C LEU A 112 -8.44 19.87 -6.42
N GLY A 113 -9.65 20.29 -6.02
CA GLY A 113 -10.89 19.88 -6.67
C GLY A 113 -11.24 18.40 -6.50
N LEU A 114 -10.69 17.72 -5.48
CA LEU A 114 -10.85 16.28 -5.30
C LEU A 114 -12.24 15.92 -4.78
N LYS A 115 -12.77 14.80 -5.27
CA LYS A 115 -14.05 14.23 -4.79
C LYS A 115 -13.86 13.09 -3.79
N ASN A 116 -12.64 12.55 -3.70
CA ASN A 116 -12.30 11.48 -2.77
C ASN A 116 -11.21 11.99 -1.83
N ILE A 117 -11.58 12.25 -0.59
CA ILE A 117 -10.76 12.95 0.39
C ILE A 117 -10.20 11.95 1.38
N ILE A 118 -8.87 11.87 1.47
CA ILE A 118 -8.20 11.18 2.56
C ILE A 118 -8.11 12.16 3.71
N ILE A 119 -8.85 11.91 4.79
CA ILE A 119 -8.79 12.71 6.00
C ILE A 119 -7.47 12.37 6.71
N PRO A 120 -6.55 13.33 6.90
CA PRO A 120 -5.28 13.06 7.55
C PRO A 120 -5.44 12.65 9.01
N ASN A 121 -4.58 11.75 9.47
CA ASN A 121 -4.46 11.38 10.88
C ASN A 121 -2.99 11.03 11.19
N TYR A 122 -2.63 11.01 12.48
CA TYR A 122 -1.25 10.83 12.92
C TYR A 122 -0.94 9.39 13.37
N TYR A 123 0.35 9.06 13.34
CA TYR A 123 0.88 7.79 13.83
C TYR A 123 1.01 7.85 15.35
N GLU A 124 0.24 7.01 16.06
CA GLU A 124 0.26 6.94 17.51
C GLU A 124 0.55 5.52 17.98
N ASN A 125 1.66 5.36 18.70
CA ASN A 125 2.15 4.06 19.19
C ASN A 125 1.58 3.70 20.56
N ASP A 126 1.29 4.70 21.39
CA ASP A 126 1.20 4.51 22.83
C ASP A 126 -0.17 4.92 23.38
N ASN A 127 -0.80 5.94 22.79
CA ASN A 127 -2.07 6.49 23.28
C ASN A 127 -3.23 6.31 22.28
N LEU A 128 -3.84 5.12 22.30
CA LEU A 128 -5.03 4.81 21.50
C LEU A 128 -6.20 5.77 21.79
N GLU A 129 -6.33 6.29 22.99
CA GLU A 129 -7.44 7.19 23.36
C GLU A 129 -7.31 8.56 22.69
N GLN A 130 -6.10 9.09 22.60
CA GLN A 130 -5.86 10.33 21.86
C GLN A 130 -6.17 10.14 20.37
N PHE A 131 -5.70 9.03 19.80
CA PHE A 131 -5.97 8.65 18.40
C PHE A 131 -7.47 8.57 18.11
N VAL A 132 -8.22 7.86 18.95
CA VAL A 132 -9.69 7.74 18.86
C VAL A 132 -10.37 9.08 19.11
N GLY A 133 -9.87 9.88 20.05
CA GLY A 133 -10.37 11.22 20.34
C GLY A 133 -10.32 12.12 19.12
N MET A 134 -9.21 12.08 18.36
CA MET A 134 -9.08 12.83 17.11
C MET A 134 -10.12 12.38 16.08
N ILE A 135 -10.31 11.06 15.90
CA ILE A 135 -11.33 10.52 14.97
C ILE A 135 -12.72 11.06 15.35
N LYS A 136 -13.10 11.01 16.63
CA LYS A 136 -14.41 11.49 17.11
C LYS A 136 -14.60 12.99 16.86
N THR A 137 -13.55 13.78 17.13
CA THR A 137 -13.58 15.24 16.92
C THR A 137 -13.75 15.59 15.44
N ILE A 138 -12.99 14.94 14.55
CA ILE A 138 -13.12 15.16 13.11
C ILE A 138 -14.47 14.64 12.58
N ASN A 139 -14.97 13.52 13.10
CA ASN A 139 -16.30 13.02 12.76
C ASN A 139 -17.41 14.03 13.10
N ARG A 140 -17.35 14.64 14.29
CA ARG A 140 -18.29 15.71 14.70
C ARG A 140 -18.16 16.95 13.82
N TRP A 141 -16.95 17.31 13.40
CA TRP A 141 -16.78 18.40 12.46
C TRP A 141 -17.41 18.07 11.10
N LEU A 142 -17.17 16.85 10.58
CA LEU A 142 -17.73 16.39 9.31
C LEU A 142 -19.26 16.32 9.31
N SER A 143 -19.90 15.98 10.44
CA SER A 143 -21.37 15.91 10.51
C SER A 143 -22.04 17.23 10.14
N ASN A 144 -21.33 18.36 10.31
CA ASN A 144 -21.83 19.70 10.00
C ASN A 144 -21.19 20.31 8.74
N ASN A 145 -20.16 19.68 8.17
CA ASN A 145 -19.34 20.26 7.08
C ASN A 145 -19.17 19.32 5.88
N LYS A 146 -19.90 18.20 5.82
CA LYS A 146 -19.85 17.27 4.70
C LYS A 146 -20.40 17.94 3.44
N ILE A 147 -19.67 17.84 2.34
CA ILE A 147 -20.10 18.39 1.05
C ILE A 147 -20.74 17.24 0.24
N GLU A 148 -21.90 17.53 -0.34
CA GLU A 148 -22.60 16.56 -1.18
C GLU A 148 -21.74 16.14 -2.39
N GLY A 149 -21.75 14.85 -2.71
CA GLY A 149 -20.95 14.28 -3.80
C GLY A 149 -19.46 14.10 -3.50
N VAL A 150 -18.98 14.52 -2.32
CA VAL A 150 -17.61 14.27 -1.85
C VAL A 150 -17.61 13.08 -0.88
N LYS A 151 -16.66 12.16 -1.07
CA LYS A 151 -16.43 11.00 -0.21
C LYS A 151 -15.23 11.25 0.69
N TYR A 152 -15.35 10.82 1.94
CA TYR A 152 -14.37 11.05 2.99
C TYR A 152 -13.87 9.74 3.59
N TYR A 153 -12.55 9.56 3.64
CA TYR A 153 -11.91 8.34 4.10
C TYR A 153 -10.98 8.66 5.27
N MET A 154 -11.33 8.17 6.47
CA MET A 154 -10.53 8.42 7.66
C MET A 154 -9.23 7.62 7.62
N THR A 155 -8.09 8.29 7.78
CA THR A 155 -6.79 7.61 7.86
C THR A 155 -6.64 6.85 9.17
N ILE A 156 -6.32 5.56 9.09
CA ILE A 156 -5.96 4.71 10.24
C ILE A 156 -4.57 4.15 9.99
N PRO A 157 -3.52 4.79 10.52
CA PRO A 157 -2.18 4.23 10.53
C PRO A 157 -2.03 3.31 11.76
N ILE A 158 -1.97 2.00 11.53
CA ILE A 158 -1.82 0.98 12.56
C ILE A 158 -0.35 0.59 12.67
N THR A 159 0.17 0.69 13.88
CA THR A 159 1.57 0.41 14.21
C THR A 159 1.79 -1.08 14.33
N ASN A 160 3.04 -1.55 14.16
CA ASN A 160 3.31 -2.98 14.32
C ASN A 160 2.98 -3.48 15.74
N HIS A 161 3.26 -2.67 16.77
CA HIS A 161 2.93 -3.00 18.16
C HIS A 161 1.42 -3.13 18.42
N THR A 162 0.61 -2.33 17.72
CA THR A 162 -0.85 -2.38 17.83
C THR A 162 -1.43 -3.56 17.05
N ILE A 163 -0.98 -3.80 15.81
CA ILE A 163 -1.58 -4.84 14.97
C ILE A 163 -1.30 -6.26 15.46
N ILE A 164 -0.19 -6.50 16.17
CA ILE A 164 0.10 -7.84 16.73
C ILE A 164 -0.61 -8.09 18.09
N ASP A 165 -1.35 -7.11 18.60
CA ASP A 165 -2.06 -7.16 19.87
C ASP A 165 -3.58 -7.22 19.63
N ALA A 166 -4.17 -8.39 19.86
CA ALA A 166 -5.59 -8.62 19.57
C ALA A 166 -6.51 -7.74 20.43
N GLU A 167 -6.18 -7.50 21.70
CA GLU A 167 -7.01 -6.68 22.59
C GLU A 167 -7.02 -5.21 22.15
N LYS A 168 -5.86 -4.69 21.71
CA LYS A 168 -5.79 -3.34 21.14
C LYS A 168 -6.58 -3.23 19.84
N ILE A 169 -6.57 -4.26 19.01
CA ILE A 169 -7.33 -4.28 17.76
C ILE A 169 -8.83 -4.36 18.02
N ASP A 170 -9.28 -5.17 18.97
CA ASP A 170 -10.70 -5.22 19.37
C ASP A 170 -11.16 -3.87 19.94
N LYS A 171 -10.34 -3.25 20.81
CA LYS A 171 -10.62 -1.91 21.35
C LYS A 171 -10.65 -0.86 20.24
N LEU A 172 -9.73 -0.91 19.28
CA LEU A 172 -9.71 0.00 18.14
C LEU A 172 -10.99 -0.18 17.30
N LEU A 173 -11.33 -1.42 16.93
CA LEU A 173 -12.50 -1.72 16.11
C LEU A 173 -13.80 -1.29 16.78
N PHE A 174 -13.94 -1.46 18.09
CA PHE A 174 -15.10 -0.94 18.83
C PHE A 174 -15.37 0.54 18.54
N TYR A 175 -14.34 1.37 18.45
CA TYR A 175 -14.51 2.79 18.12
C TYR A 175 -14.66 3.07 16.63
N LEU A 176 -14.06 2.24 15.77
CA LEU A 176 -14.16 2.39 14.31
C LEU A 176 -15.49 1.86 13.75
N THR A 177 -16.31 1.22 14.57
CA THR A 177 -17.64 0.73 14.16
C THR A 177 -18.78 1.48 14.85
N ASP A 178 -18.51 2.66 15.40
CA ASP A 178 -19.51 3.49 16.05
C ASP A 178 -20.58 3.98 15.05
N ILE A 179 -21.86 3.83 15.40
CA ILE A 179 -23.00 4.19 14.53
C ILE A 179 -23.06 5.69 14.21
N SER A 180 -22.42 6.53 15.02
CA SER A 180 -22.37 7.98 14.80
C SER A 180 -21.38 8.42 13.71
N ILE A 181 -20.63 7.49 13.12
CA ILE A 181 -19.66 7.78 12.07
C ILE A 181 -20.37 8.26 10.79
N VAL A 182 -19.92 9.40 10.25
CA VAL A 182 -20.50 10.03 9.05
C VAL A 182 -19.57 10.04 7.83
N PHE A 183 -18.30 9.68 7.99
CA PHE A 183 -17.38 9.49 6.86
C PHE A 183 -17.63 8.14 6.17
N ASP A 184 -17.25 8.03 4.90
CA ASP A 184 -17.69 6.96 3.99
C ASP A 184 -16.84 5.69 4.08
N GLY A 185 -15.68 5.78 4.71
CA GLY A 185 -14.82 4.64 4.93
C GLY A 185 -13.45 4.98 5.49
N TYR A 186 -12.52 4.06 5.27
CA TYR A 186 -11.21 4.09 5.91
C TYR A 186 -10.08 3.94 4.92
N TYR A 187 -9.06 4.79 5.08
CA TYR A 187 -7.75 4.68 4.44
C TYR A 187 -6.79 4.03 5.43
N ILE A 188 -6.55 2.74 5.26
CA ILE A 188 -5.91 1.87 6.25
C ILE A 188 -4.45 1.67 5.85
N LEU A 189 -3.53 2.08 6.72
CA LEU A 189 -2.11 1.78 6.60
C LEU A 189 -1.73 0.89 7.77
N CYS A 190 -0.93 -0.14 7.52
CA CYS A 190 -0.51 -1.03 8.60
C CYS A 190 0.99 -1.31 8.45
N GLU A 191 1.75 -1.03 9.51
CA GLU A 191 3.18 -1.32 9.52
C GLU A 191 3.39 -2.84 9.62
N SER A 192 3.86 -3.43 8.52
CA SER A 192 4.43 -4.77 8.52
C SER A 192 5.87 -4.71 9.03
N LYS A 193 6.26 -5.63 9.91
CA LYS A 193 7.64 -5.78 10.37
C LYS A 193 8.20 -7.13 9.90
N PRO A 194 8.53 -7.27 8.60
CA PRO A 194 9.15 -8.49 8.09
C PRO A 194 10.50 -8.75 8.77
N ASP A 195 10.87 -10.02 8.89
CA ASP A 195 12.18 -10.40 9.42
C ASP A 195 13.32 -10.03 8.45
N ASN A 196 14.56 -10.16 8.91
CA ASN A 196 15.73 -9.92 8.07
C ASN A 196 15.69 -10.79 6.80
N ARG A 197 16.04 -10.19 5.65
CA ARG A 197 15.94 -10.78 4.31
C ARG A 197 14.53 -11.24 3.92
N GLN A 198 13.51 -10.60 4.46
CA GLN A 198 12.12 -10.78 4.04
C GLN A 198 11.53 -9.43 3.62
N LYS A 199 10.56 -9.47 2.72
CA LYS A 199 9.88 -8.29 2.17
C LYS A 199 8.42 -8.17 2.59
N VAL A 200 7.83 -9.26 3.09
CA VAL A 200 6.45 -9.36 3.57
C VAL A 200 6.45 -10.07 4.91
N SER A 201 5.48 -9.76 5.76
CA SER A 201 5.37 -10.34 7.10
C SER A 201 4.92 -11.80 7.05
N THR A 202 5.51 -12.63 7.91
CA THR A 202 5.07 -14.01 8.19
C THR A 202 4.49 -14.16 9.60
N ASP A 203 4.20 -13.06 10.29
CA ASP A 203 3.59 -13.09 11.62
C ASP A 203 2.09 -13.42 11.52
N PHE A 204 1.66 -14.55 12.11
CA PHE A 204 0.27 -14.96 12.15
C PHE A 204 -0.64 -13.94 12.85
N LYS A 205 -0.16 -13.24 13.87
CA LYS A 205 -0.94 -12.20 14.58
C LYS A 205 -1.22 -11.03 13.66
N TYR A 206 -0.20 -10.57 12.93
CA TYR A 206 -0.35 -9.54 11.89
C TYR A 206 -1.38 -9.95 10.84
N LEU A 207 -1.21 -11.14 10.24
CA LEU A 207 -2.11 -11.64 9.20
C LEU A 207 -3.55 -11.76 9.71
N ASN A 208 -3.72 -12.32 10.91
CA ASN A 208 -5.03 -12.51 11.53
C ASN A 208 -5.72 -11.18 11.81
N ASN A 209 -5.03 -10.27 12.50
CA ASN A 209 -5.64 -9.05 12.99
C ASN A 209 -5.91 -8.05 11.85
N LEU A 210 -5.04 -7.97 10.84
CA LEU A 210 -5.30 -7.12 9.68
C LEU A 210 -6.47 -7.65 8.85
N THR A 211 -6.57 -8.98 8.68
CA THR A 211 -7.77 -9.59 8.06
C THR A 211 -9.03 -9.26 8.86
N THR A 212 -8.99 -9.36 10.19
CA THR A 212 -10.12 -9.00 11.06
C THR A 212 -10.51 -7.52 10.90
N VAL A 213 -9.53 -6.60 10.87
CA VAL A 213 -9.81 -5.17 10.66
C VAL A 213 -10.52 -4.94 9.33
N LEU A 214 -9.99 -5.47 8.23
CA LEU A 214 -10.57 -5.30 6.90
C LEU A 214 -11.97 -5.91 6.83
N TYR A 215 -12.15 -7.12 7.37
CA TYR A 215 -13.43 -7.82 7.42
C TYR A 215 -14.50 -7.07 8.22
N VAL A 216 -14.18 -6.67 9.46
CA VAL A 216 -15.14 -6.01 10.35
C VAL A 216 -15.59 -4.68 9.77
N LEU A 217 -14.66 -3.85 9.29
CA LEU A 217 -15.00 -2.56 8.68
C LEU A 217 -15.85 -2.76 7.41
N LYS A 218 -15.52 -3.76 6.59
CA LYS A 218 -16.32 -4.07 5.40
C LYS A 218 -17.73 -4.57 5.75
N LYS A 219 -17.87 -5.40 6.79
CA LYS A 219 -19.17 -5.90 7.28
C LYS A 219 -20.06 -4.76 7.80
N GLN A 220 -19.45 -3.71 8.34
CA GLN A 220 -20.14 -2.46 8.70
C GLN A 220 -20.43 -1.54 7.50
N LYS A 221 -20.21 -2.01 6.27
CA LYS A 221 -20.46 -1.30 5.01
C LYS A 221 -19.59 -0.06 4.78
N PHE A 222 -18.50 0.09 5.55
CA PHE A 222 -17.50 1.10 5.24
C PHE A 222 -16.75 0.74 3.96
N THR A 223 -16.41 1.76 3.18
CA THR A 223 -15.46 1.58 2.07
C THR A 223 -14.07 1.34 2.65
N THR A 224 -13.41 0.25 2.25
CA THR A 224 -12.05 -0.07 2.73
C THR A 224 -11.00 0.21 1.66
N ILE A 225 -10.02 1.05 1.99
CA ILE A 225 -8.84 1.32 1.16
C ILE A 225 -7.61 0.77 1.90
N TYR A 226 -7.11 -0.39 1.47
CA TYR A 226 -5.86 -0.92 2.02
C TYR A 226 -4.67 -0.30 1.30
N SER A 227 -3.94 0.55 2.02
CA SER A 227 -2.88 1.40 1.46
C SER A 227 -1.48 0.97 1.84
N TYR A 228 -0.51 1.35 1.01
CA TYR A 228 0.90 0.91 1.06
C TYR A 228 1.00 -0.61 1.12
N ALA A 229 0.07 -1.27 0.44
CA ALA A 229 -0.05 -2.71 0.44
C ALA A 229 1.10 -3.33 -0.34
N ASN A 230 1.56 -4.47 0.15
CA ASN A 230 2.49 -5.31 -0.57
C ASN A 230 1.74 -6.41 -1.33
N TRP A 231 2.46 -7.36 -1.94
CA TRP A 231 1.79 -8.50 -2.60
C TRP A 231 1.15 -9.50 -1.61
N ASP A 232 1.34 -9.33 -0.30
CA ASP A 232 0.55 -10.02 0.73
C ASP A 232 -0.93 -9.57 0.75
N ALA A 233 -1.27 -8.45 0.08
CA ALA A 233 -2.64 -8.06 -0.25
C ALA A 233 -3.46 -9.18 -0.92
N LEU A 234 -2.81 -10.08 -1.67
CA LEU A 234 -3.44 -11.25 -2.28
C LEU A 234 -4.06 -12.16 -1.22
N ILE A 235 -3.40 -12.32 -0.07
CA ILE A 235 -3.87 -13.14 1.05
C ILE A 235 -5.09 -12.50 1.70
N PHE A 236 -5.02 -11.19 2.01
CA PHE A 236 -6.13 -10.48 2.63
C PHE A 236 -7.36 -10.47 1.72
N LEU A 237 -7.21 -10.14 0.44
CA LEU A 237 -8.30 -10.13 -0.52
C LEU A 237 -8.94 -11.52 -0.72
N SER A 238 -8.18 -12.60 -0.53
CA SER A 238 -8.72 -13.96 -0.62
C SER A 238 -9.67 -14.34 0.52
N LEU A 239 -9.65 -13.59 1.63
CA LEU A 239 -10.43 -13.86 2.83
C LEU A 239 -11.50 -12.81 3.14
N THR A 240 -11.40 -11.62 2.55
CA THR A 240 -12.34 -10.51 2.75
C THR A 240 -12.53 -9.72 1.48
N ASP A 241 -13.64 -8.99 1.39
CA ASP A 241 -13.80 -7.98 0.37
C ASP A 241 -13.10 -6.68 0.77
N ILE A 242 -12.36 -6.12 -0.18
CA ILE A 242 -11.66 -4.84 -0.05
C ILE A 242 -12.08 -3.99 -1.24
N ASP A 243 -12.50 -2.74 -0.99
CA ASP A 243 -12.99 -1.87 -2.06
C ASP A 243 -11.86 -1.35 -2.92
N TYR A 244 -10.76 -0.92 -2.28
CA TYR A 244 -9.57 -0.38 -2.95
C TYR A 244 -8.30 -0.97 -2.34
N ILE A 245 -7.35 -1.34 -3.20
CA ILE A 245 -5.99 -1.73 -2.78
C ILE A 245 -5.01 -0.84 -3.50
N THR A 246 -4.06 -0.25 -2.78
CA THR A 246 -3.02 0.55 -3.42
C THR A 246 -1.78 -0.28 -3.72
N ILE A 247 -1.14 -0.08 -4.86
CA ILE A 247 0.12 -0.71 -5.24
C ILE A 247 1.21 0.35 -5.51
N GLY A 248 2.44 0.07 -5.12
CA GLY A 248 3.58 1.00 -5.25
C GLY A 248 4.64 0.52 -6.23
N THR A 249 5.36 1.44 -6.87
CA THR A 249 6.53 1.13 -7.71
C THR A 249 7.75 0.76 -6.86
N TYR A 250 7.98 1.50 -5.78
CA TYR A 250 9.13 1.32 -4.88
C TYR A 250 8.77 0.54 -3.61
N GLU A 251 9.77 -0.08 -2.98
CA GLU A 251 9.58 -0.87 -1.76
C GLU A 251 9.01 -0.06 -0.60
N ASN A 252 9.48 1.17 -0.41
CA ASN A 252 8.95 2.08 0.61
C ASN A 252 7.52 2.61 0.31
N LEU A 253 6.98 2.33 -0.89
CA LEU A 253 5.58 2.54 -1.26
C LEU A 253 4.77 1.22 -1.21
N ARG A 254 5.41 0.08 -0.93
CA ARG A 254 4.80 -1.25 -0.83
C ARG A 254 4.83 -1.83 0.57
N ASN A 255 5.46 -1.14 1.51
CA ASN A 255 5.43 -1.44 2.94
C ASN A 255 5.40 -0.11 3.68
N PHE A 256 4.31 0.15 4.40
CA PHE A 256 4.24 1.33 5.25
C PHE A 256 5.27 1.23 6.38
N SER A 257 6.13 2.24 6.51
CA SER A 257 6.96 2.42 7.70
C SER A 257 7.19 3.90 7.97
N ILE A 258 7.10 4.29 9.23
CA ILE A 258 7.37 5.65 9.67
C ILE A 258 8.84 6.05 9.46
N LYS A 259 9.76 5.08 9.42
CA LYS A 259 11.20 5.30 9.25
C LYS A 259 11.56 5.99 7.93
N ARG A 260 10.72 5.86 6.91
CA ARG A 260 10.86 6.54 5.63
C ARG A 260 10.96 8.07 5.77
N PHE A 261 10.36 8.62 6.83
CA PHE A 261 10.33 10.07 7.06
C PHE A 261 11.53 10.57 7.88
N THR A 262 12.27 9.68 8.55
CA THR A 262 13.30 10.03 9.53
C THR A 262 14.71 9.61 9.19
N MET A 263 14.88 8.48 8.52
CA MET A 263 16.20 7.93 8.25
C MET A 263 16.63 8.25 6.82
N ASP A 264 17.91 8.52 6.65
CA ASP A 264 18.54 8.35 5.36
C ASP A 264 18.44 6.86 5.00
N GLU A 265 17.56 6.53 4.05
CA GLU A 265 17.55 5.19 3.44
C GLU A 265 18.89 4.99 2.71
N ASP A 266 19.90 4.50 3.43
CA ASP A 266 21.14 3.99 2.86
C ASP A 266 20.83 2.68 2.12
N GLY A 267 20.34 2.82 0.89
CA GLY A 267 20.20 1.75 -0.06
C GLY A 267 21.37 1.78 -1.03
N GLY A 268 22.37 0.91 -0.83
CA GLY A 268 23.37 0.66 -1.86
C GLY A 268 22.70 0.27 -3.18
N PRO A 269 23.35 0.50 -4.34
CA PRO A 269 22.76 0.22 -5.64
C PRO A 269 22.35 -1.24 -5.74
N SER A 270 21.04 -1.50 -5.65
CA SER A 270 20.50 -2.84 -5.85
C SER A 270 20.51 -3.16 -7.35
N LYS A 271 20.97 -4.37 -7.69
CA LYS A 271 21.13 -4.84 -9.07
C LYS A 271 19.81 -5.09 -9.80
N GLY A 272 18.65 -4.74 -9.26
CA GLY A 272 17.36 -5.03 -9.88
C GLY A 272 16.65 -6.23 -9.27
N TRP A 273 15.32 -6.20 -9.37
CA TRP A 273 14.43 -7.28 -8.94
C TRP A 273 13.43 -7.60 -10.04
N TYR A 274 12.95 -8.83 -10.09
CA TYR A 274 11.89 -9.28 -11.00
C TYR A 274 10.78 -9.91 -10.17
N PHE A 275 9.58 -9.33 -10.19
CA PHE A 275 8.43 -9.99 -9.59
C PHE A 275 7.96 -11.11 -10.50
N SER A 276 7.80 -12.31 -9.95
CA SER A 276 7.26 -13.47 -10.64
C SER A 276 5.97 -13.94 -9.99
N GLU A 277 4.90 -13.99 -10.77
CA GLU A 277 3.61 -14.54 -10.35
C GLU A 277 3.68 -16.03 -10.07
N LYS A 278 4.56 -16.76 -10.79
CA LYS A 278 4.72 -18.22 -10.66
C LYS A 278 5.41 -18.63 -9.36
N VAL A 279 6.22 -17.76 -8.76
CA VAL A 279 6.81 -18.00 -7.42
C VAL A 279 6.24 -17.10 -6.33
N LEU A 280 5.31 -16.21 -6.66
CA LEU A 280 4.70 -15.22 -5.75
C LEU A 280 5.72 -14.39 -4.97
N ASN A 281 6.85 -14.05 -5.59
CA ASN A 281 7.92 -13.28 -4.95
C ASN A 281 8.77 -12.50 -5.97
N PHE A 282 9.60 -11.60 -5.45
CA PHE A 282 10.70 -11.01 -6.20
C PHE A 282 11.90 -11.95 -6.29
N ILE A 283 12.49 -12.02 -7.47
CA ILE A 283 13.76 -12.72 -7.75
C ILE A 283 14.81 -11.65 -8.04
N LYS A 284 15.96 -11.68 -7.35
CA LYS A 284 17.06 -10.76 -7.68
C LYS A 284 17.65 -11.05 -9.06
N SER A 285 18.15 -10.00 -9.72
CA SER A 285 18.74 -10.14 -11.06
C SER A 285 19.83 -11.21 -11.21
N PRO A 286 20.76 -11.45 -10.26
CA PRO A 286 21.77 -12.50 -10.45
C PRO A 286 21.17 -13.91 -10.56
N TRP A 287 20.05 -14.16 -9.88
CA TRP A 287 19.34 -15.43 -9.98
C TRP A 287 18.72 -15.62 -11.37
N LEU A 288 18.30 -14.54 -12.03
CA LEU A 288 17.71 -14.62 -13.37
C LEU A 288 18.74 -15.02 -14.41
N ASP A 289 20.00 -14.61 -14.25
CA ASP A 289 21.09 -15.04 -15.11
C ASP A 289 21.36 -16.54 -14.95
N LEU A 290 21.37 -17.04 -13.70
CA LEU A 290 21.51 -18.47 -13.43
C LEU A 290 20.34 -19.29 -13.97
N ILE A 291 19.10 -18.82 -13.78
CA ILE A 291 17.89 -19.46 -14.34
C ILE A 291 17.98 -19.50 -15.87
N ARG A 292 18.42 -18.42 -16.50
CA ARG A 292 18.62 -18.37 -17.96
C ARG A 292 19.65 -19.37 -18.44
N MET A 293 20.80 -19.47 -17.77
CA MET A 293 21.86 -20.43 -18.11
C MET A 293 21.39 -21.89 -18.04
N ASN A 294 20.41 -22.19 -17.17
CA ASN A 294 19.83 -23.51 -17.01
C ASN A 294 18.54 -23.73 -17.83
N ASN A 295 18.18 -22.82 -18.74
CA ASN A 295 16.93 -22.88 -19.54
C ASN A 295 15.64 -22.90 -18.69
N GLY A 296 15.66 -22.26 -17.52
CA GLY A 296 14.54 -22.29 -16.56
C GLY A 296 13.59 -21.08 -16.60
N LEU A 297 13.74 -20.16 -17.56
CA LEU A 297 12.98 -18.90 -17.57
C LEU A 297 11.46 -19.10 -17.62
N ASP A 298 10.99 -20.13 -18.31
CA ASP A 298 9.57 -20.45 -18.41
C ASP A 298 8.92 -20.81 -17.06
N LEU A 299 9.73 -21.24 -16.09
CA LEU A 299 9.26 -21.52 -14.72
C LEU A 299 8.88 -20.25 -13.97
N ILE A 300 9.45 -19.09 -14.31
CA ILE A 300 9.27 -17.84 -13.57
C ILE A 300 8.62 -16.72 -14.40
N LYS A 301 8.59 -16.87 -15.72
CA LYS A 301 8.05 -15.87 -16.65
C LYS A 301 6.57 -15.59 -16.36
N ASN A 302 6.24 -14.30 -16.25
CA ASN A 302 4.85 -13.85 -16.12
C ASN A 302 4.18 -13.93 -17.48
N GLU A 303 3.06 -14.65 -17.54
CA GLU A 303 2.26 -14.75 -18.76
C GLU A 303 1.64 -13.38 -19.08
N ARG A 304 1.45 -13.05 -20.36
CA ARG A 304 0.76 -11.82 -20.80
C ARG A 304 1.24 -10.53 -20.10
N ASN A 305 2.56 -10.39 -19.95
CA ASN A 305 3.17 -9.22 -19.33
C ASN A 305 4.34 -8.76 -20.20
N ILE A 306 4.11 -7.70 -20.97
CA ILE A 306 5.08 -7.16 -21.94
C ILE A 306 6.39 -6.69 -21.27
N PHE A 307 6.33 -6.29 -20.00
CA PHE A 307 7.51 -5.86 -19.26
C PHE A 307 8.33 -7.06 -18.80
N SER A 308 7.67 -8.15 -18.41
CA SER A 308 8.33 -9.44 -18.14
C SER A 308 9.06 -9.94 -19.39
N ASP A 309 8.44 -9.89 -20.56
CA ASP A 309 9.08 -10.24 -21.84
C ASP A 309 10.34 -9.41 -22.10
N ALA A 310 10.24 -8.08 -21.95
CA ALA A 310 11.36 -7.17 -22.15
C ALA A 310 12.52 -7.43 -21.17
N ILE A 311 12.21 -7.63 -19.89
CA ILE A 311 13.20 -7.85 -18.82
C ILE A 311 13.95 -9.18 -18.98
N LEU A 312 13.24 -10.24 -19.41
CA LEU A 312 13.83 -11.58 -19.49
C LEU A 312 14.69 -11.79 -20.75
N THR A 313 14.64 -10.85 -21.70
CA THR A 313 15.48 -10.84 -22.90
C THR A 313 16.98 -10.89 -22.54
N PHE A 314 17.76 -11.63 -23.33
CA PHE A 314 19.21 -11.76 -23.11
C PHE A 314 19.91 -10.39 -23.16
N GLY A 315 20.79 -10.12 -22.20
CA GLY A 315 21.54 -8.87 -22.14
C GLY A 315 20.75 -7.66 -21.61
N TYR A 316 19.57 -7.87 -21.01
CA TYR A 316 18.81 -6.78 -20.39
C TYR A 316 19.67 -6.01 -19.35
N PRO A 317 19.82 -4.68 -19.48
CA PRO A 317 20.68 -3.89 -18.62
C PRO A 317 20.00 -3.60 -17.28
N TRP A 318 20.15 -4.54 -16.35
CA TRP A 318 19.54 -4.49 -15.02
C TRP A 318 19.84 -3.20 -14.25
N SER A 319 18.79 -2.53 -13.80
CA SER A 319 18.85 -1.40 -12.88
C SER A 319 17.48 -1.15 -12.26
N ASN A 320 17.43 -0.76 -10.98
CA ASN A 320 16.21 -0.28 -10.33
C ASN A 320 15.75 1.10 -10.81
N GLN A 321 16.48 1.72 -11.74
CA GLN A 321 16.05 2.96 -12.40
C GLN A 321 15.32 2.69 -13.73
N LYS A 322 15.07 1.42 -14.06
CA LYS A 322 14.37 1.03 -15.28
C LYS A 322 12.86 0.91 -15.02
N PRO A 323 12.00 1.69 -15.73
CA PRO A 323 10.57 1.67 -15.51
C PRO A 323 9.95 0.28 -15.74
N GLU A 324 10.50 -0.52 -16.64
CA GLU A 324 10.01 -1.86 -16.99
C GLU A 324 9.94 -2.76 -15.76
N VAL A 325 10.95 -2.69 -14.87
CA VAL A 325 11.01 -3.49 -13.63
C VAL A 325 9.81 -3.19 -12.73
N HIS A 326 9.47 -1.91 -12.59
CA HIS A 326 8.37 -1.47 -11.75
C HIS A 326 7.02 -1.76 -12.41
N LYS A 327 6.89 -1.50 -13.71
CA LYS A 327 5.67 -1.78 -14.47
C LYS A 327 5.36 -3.27 -14.57
N ASN A 328 6.39 -4.14 -14.63
CA ASN A 328 6.22 -5.59 -14.51
C ASN A 328 5.51 -5.96 -13.21
N TYR A 329 5.96 -5.43 -12.08
CA TYR A 329 5.32 -5.67 -10.79
C TYR A 329 3.89 -5.13 -10.74
N LEU A 330 3.68 -3.87 -11.14
CA LEU A 330 2.36 -3.24 -11.07
C LEU A 330 1.31 -4.04 -11.86
N LEU A 331 1.63 -4.38 -13.11
CA LEU A 331 0.74 -5.17 -13.98
C LEU A 331 0.47 -6.56 -13.39
N SER A 332 1.52 -7.23 -12.88
CA SER A 332 1.41 -8.58 -12.32
C SER A 332 0.54 -8.63 -11.08
N VAL A 333 0.70 -7.67 -10.16
CA VAL A 333 -0.08 -7.64 -8.92
C VAL A 333 -1.50 -7.18 -9.17
N GLU A 334 -1.71 -6.16 -10.01
CA GLU A 334 -3.06 -5.74 -10.37
C GLU A 334 -3.86 -6.89 -10.98
N ARG A 335 -3.29 -7.62 -11.94
CA ARG A 335 -3.97 -8.75 -12.57
C ARG A 335 -4.35 -9.80 -11.54
N GLN A 336 -3.43 -10.21 -10.67
CA GLN A 336 -3.73 -11.20 -9.65
C GLN A 336 -4.79 -10.72 -8.66
N LEU A 337 -4.77 -9.44 -8.27
CA LEU A 337 -5.81 -8.85 -7.44
C LEU A 337 -7.18 -8.88 -8.16
N LYS A 338 -7.23 -8.51 -9.44
CA LYS A 338 -8.47 -8.55 -10.24
C LYS A 338 -8.98 -9.98 -10.44
N GLU A 339 -8.10 -10.95 -10.69
CA GLU A 339 -8.43 -12.37 -10.79
C GLU A 339 -9.07 -12.86 -9.48
N ILE A 340 -8.44 -12.60 -8.34
CA ILE A 340 -8.96 -12.96 -7.02
C ILE A 340 -10.31 -12.28 -6.75
N ALA A 341 -10.41 -10.97 -7.01
CA ALA A 341 -11.64 -10.20 -6.79
C ALA A 341 -12.81 -10.61 -7.69
N SER A 342 -12.54 -11.24 -8.85
CA SER A 342 -13.59 -11.74 -9.75
C SER A 342 -14.32 -12.97 -9.20
N ILE A 343 -13.74 -13.64 -8.19
CA ILE A 343 -14.34 -14.80 -7.53
C ILE A 343 -15.21 -14.29 -6.38
N GLU A 344 -16.53 -14.28 -6.55
CA GLU A 344 -17.47 -13.75 -5.56
C GLU A 344 -17.49 -14.55 -4.26
N ASP A 345 -17.50 -15.88 -4.34
CA ASP A 345 -17.54 -16.77 -3.18
C ASP A 345 -16.16 -16.81 -2.47
N LEU A 346 -16.12 -16.36 -1.21
CA LEU A 346 -14.88 -16.32 -0.42
C LEU A 346 -14.25 -17.70 -0.19
N SER A 347 -15.03 -18.79 -0.15
CA SER A 347 -14.52 -20.16 0.00
C SER A 347 -13.80 -20.61 -1.24
N VAL A 348 -14.37 -20.32 -2.40
CA VAL A 348 -13.74 -20.57 -3.70
C VAL A 348 -12.50 -19.68 -3.87
N ARG A 349 -12.59 -18.40 -3.49
CA ARG A 349 -11.49 -17.43 -3.57
C ARG A 349 -10.30 -17.84 -2.69
N LYS A 350 -10.57 -18.27 -1.45
CA LYS A 350 -9.58 -18.83 -0.53
C LYS A 350 -8.92 -20.08 -1.12
N LYS A 351 -9.71 -21.02 -1.65
CA LYS A 351 -9.18 -22.24 -2.28
C LYS A 351 -8.28 -21.90 -3.47
N TYR A 352 -8.71 -20.99 -4.33
CA TYR A 352 -7.93 -20.50 -5.46
C TYR A 352 -6.55 -19.96 -5.02
N MET A 353 -6.50 -19.19 -3.93
CA MET A 353 -5.23 -18.67 -3.40
C MET A 353 -4.34 -19.79 -2.83
N ILE A 354 -4.92 -20.79 -2.16
CA ILE A 354 -4.19 -22.00 -1.71
C ILE A 354 -3.59 -22.74 -2.90
N ASP A 355 -4.37 -22.95 -3.97
CA ASP A 355 -3.91 -23.63 -5.18
C ASP A 355 -2.76 -22.85 -5.87
N LYS A 356 -2.83 -21.51 -5.89
CA LYS A 356 -1.72 -20.66 -6.36
C LYS A 356 -0.47 -20.82 -5.50
N ILE A 357 -0.61 -20.86 -4.18
CA ILE A 357 0.53 -21.08 -3.27
C ILE A 357 1.17 -22.45 -3.50
N ASP A 358 0.35 -23.50 -3.67
CA ASP A 358 0.84 -24.85 -3.94
C ASP A 358 1.57 -24.94 -5.29
N ALA A 359 1.08 -24.25 -6.32
CA ALA A 359 1.77 -24.11 -7.60
C ALA A 359 3.11 -23.36 -7.47
N ALA A 360 3.17 -22.31 -6.64
CA ALA A 360 4.41 -21.59 -6.37
C ALA A 360 5.44 -22.48 -5.64
N ILE A 361 5.02 -23.22 -4.62
CA ILE A 361 5.87 -24.20 -3.92
C ILE A 361 6.41 -25.25 -4.90
N ALA A 362 5.57 -25.76 -5.81
CA ALA A 362 6.00 -26.71 -6.83
C ALA A 362 7.02 -26.08 -7.81
N THR A 363 6.86 -24.81 -8.15
CA THR A 363 7.83 -24.08 -9.00
C THR A 363 9.18 -23.95 -8.32
N TYR A 364 9.23 -23.63 -7.02
CA TYR A 364 10.48 -23.65 -6.25
C TYR A 364 11.15 -25.03 -6.23
N ARG A 365 10.37 -26.13 -6.12
CA ARG A 365 10.93 -27.49 -6.18
C ARG A 365 11.59 -27.78 -7.53
N LYS A 366 10.96 -27.39 -8.64
CA LYS A 366 11.54 -27.52 -9.97
C LYS A 366 12.83 -26.71 -10.13
N LEU A 367 12.88 -25.49 -9.58
CA LEU A 367 14.12 -24.69 -9.57
C LEU A 367 15.23 -25.40 -8.78
N ASN A 368 14.91 -26.01 -7.64
CA ASN A 368 15.87 -26.79 -6.86
C ASN A 368 16.35 -28.04 -7.61
N GLU A 369 15.49 -28.73 -8.36
CA GLU A 369 15.86 -29.85 -9.23
C GLU A 369 16.84 -29.42 -10.34
N MET A 370 16.84 -28.14 -10.71
CA MET A 370 17.79 -27.52 -11.63
C MET A 370 19.05 -26.96 -10.93
N ASN A 371 19.27 -27.31 -9.65
CA ASN A 371 20.36 -26.81 -8.81
C ASN A 371 20.34 -25.30 -8.56
N ILE A 372 19.16 -24.67 -8.61
CA ILE A 372 18.97 -23.24 -8.35
C ILE A 372 18.35 -23.07 -6.97
N TYR A 373 19.18 -22.76 -5.98
CA TYR A 373 18.77 -22.60 -4.59
C TYR A 373 18.91 -21.14 -4.16
N PHE A 374 17.79 -20.42 -4.07
CA PHE A 374 17.84 -19.05 -3.54
C PHE A 374 18.22 -19.06 -2.06
N ASP A 375 19.12 -18.17 -1.66
CA ASP A 375 19.62 -18.04 -0.28
C ASP A 375 19.41 -16.61 0.28
N ASP A 376 18.53 -15.85 -0.35
CA ASP A 376 18.28 -14.44 -0.04
C ASP A 376 16.77 -14.15 0.02
N GLU A 377 16.38 -12.89 -0.16
CA GLU A 377 14.98 -12.42 -0.18
C GLU A 377 14.12 -13.09 -1.26
N SER A 378 14.73 -13.74 -2.25
CA SER A 378 14.04 -14.46 -3.32
C SER A 378 13.45 -15.80 -2.86
N ARG A 379 13.80 -16.28 -1.67
CA ARG A 379 13.32 -17.54 -1.09
C ARG A 379 11.80 -17.60 -0.90
N ASN A 380 11.27 -18.81 -0.77
CA ASN A 380 9.84 -19.09 -0.57
C ASN A 380 9.38 -18.98 0.90
N TYR A 381 10.06 -18.17 1.72
CA TYR A 381 9.91 -18.15 3.18
C TYR A 381 8.48 -17.92 3.66
N HIS A 382 7.66 -17.21 2.89
CA HIS A 382 6.29 -16.83 3.26
C HIS A 382 5.24 -17.87 2.85
N LEU A 383 5.50 -18.73 1.85
CA LEU A 383 4.49 -19.60 1.25
C LEU A 383 3.92 -20.61 2.24
N ALA A 384 4.77 -21.25 3.05
CA ALA A 384 4.32 -22.23 4.04
C ALA A 384 3.45 -21.59 5.13
N THR A 385 3.80 -20.39 5.57
CA THR A 385 3.04 -19.60 6.55
C THR A 385 1.69 -19.20 5.96
N TRP A 386 1.66 -18.63 4.76
CA TRP A 386 0.42 -18.22 4.10
C TRP A 386 -0.51 -19.41 3.86
N ARG A 387 0.02 -20.54 3.41
CA ARG A 387 -0.74 -21.77 3.24
C ARG A 387 -1.36 -22.23 4.55
N SER A 388 -0.56 -22.30 5.62
CA SER A 388 -1.03 -22.70 6.96
C SER A 388 -2.09 -21.73 7.48
N TYR A 389 -1.87 -20.43 7.30
CA TYR A 389 -2.79 -19.37 7.70
C TYR A 389 -4.14 -19.54 6.99
N LEU A 390 -4.15 -19.61 5.66
CA LEU A 390 -5.37 -19.81 4.89
C LEU A 390 -6.08 -21.10 5.32
N LEU A 391 -5.39 -22.24 5.38
CA LEU A 391 -6.01 -23.51 5.80
C LEU A 391 -6.64 -23.43 7.20
N SER A 392 -5.97 -22.77 8.15
CA SER A 392 -6.46 -22.62 9.52
C SER A 392 -7.63 -21.65 9.68
N LYS A 393 -7.75 -20.67 8.77
CA LYS A 393 -8.73 -19.58 8.92
C LYS A 393 -10.09 -20.00 8.40
N ASN A 394 -11.07 -20.13 9.29
CA ASN A 394 -12.46 -20.22 8.87
C ASN A 394 -12.88 -18.90 8.24
N ILE A 395 -13.63 -18.98 7.14
CA ILE A 395 -14.22 -17.78 6.54
C ILE A 395 -15.25 -17.27 7.52
N LEU A 396 -15.04 -16.03 7.96
CA LEU A 396 -15.93 -15.36 8.88
C LEU A 396 -17.21 -15.03 8.08
N THR A 397 -18.28 -15.79 8.30
CA THR A 397 -19.60 -15.54 7.69
C THR A 397 -20.31 -14.40 8.42
#